data_AF-A0A933T8Y5-F1
#
_entry.id   AF-A0A933T8Y5-F1
#
_cell.length_a   1.000
_cell.length_b   1.000
_cell.length_c   1.000
_cell.angle_alpha   90.00
_cell.angle_beta   90.00
_cell.angle_gamma   90.00
#
_symmetry.space_group_name_H-M   'P 1'
#
loop_
_entity.id
_entity.type
_entity.pdbx_description
1 polymer ?
#
loop_
_entity_poly.entity_id
_entity_poly.type
_entity_poly.pdbx_seq_one_letter_code
_entity_poly.pdbx_strand_id
1 'polypeptide(L)'
;FNIKMGKVAFNVNNSLHVDLEYTRFRELVDRTLRQQHRYSYQEYLSIIRNAKKRVSAVGLGLPDVPEHSENILYCLRKRQMVSHSIAKTLTDLKLLLLSWVYYLNFKTSFTLLLRRDYINKIASTLPNAKGIKEAVASLNEFIAEKAKE
;
A
#
# COMPACT_ATOMS: atom_id res chain seq x y z
N PHE A 1 -23.30 20.83 8.54
CA PHE A 1 -23.95 19.94 9.52
C PHE A 1 -22.97 19.66 10.63
N ASN A 2 -23.35 19.94 11.88
CA ASN A 2 -22.46 19.97 13.04
C ASN A 2 -22.86 18.83 14.00
N ILE A 3 -22.01 17.81 14.14
CA ILE A 3 -22.18 16.76 15.16
C ILE A 3 -20.98 16.84 16.09
N LYS A 4 -21.24 17.17 17.35
CA LYS A 4 -20.27 17.04 18.45
C LYS A 4 -20.14 15.56 18.80
N MET A 5 -18.97 14.98 18.55
CA MET A 5 -18.54 13.71 19.14
C MET A 5 -17.14 13.91 19.74
N GLY A 6 -16.89 13.23 20.87
CA GLY A 6 -15.72 13.40 21.72
C GLY A 6 -14.38 13.39 21.00
N LYS A 7 -13.41 14.07 21.59
CA LYS A 7 -12.04 14.34 21.12
C LYS A 7 -11.34 13.13 20.48
N VAL A 8 -11.60 12.88 19.21
CA VAL A 8 -10.65 12.31 18.25
C VAL A 8 -10.80 13.18 17.02
N ALA A 9 -9.82 14.07 16.79
CA ALA A 9 -9.78 14.88 15.59
C ALA A 9 -9.59 13.96 14.38
N PHE A 10 -10.69 13.56 13.74
CA PHE A 10 -10.63 12.87 12.46
C PHE A 10 -10.17 13.91 11.42
N ASN A 11 -8.91 13.80 10.99
CA ASN A 11 -8.33 14.71 10.00
C ASN A 11 -8.78 14.27 8.59
N VAL A 12 -10.04 14.55 8.26
CA VAL A 12 -10.71 14.11 7.02
C VAL A 12 -10.02 14.63 5.76
N ASN A 13 -9.34 15.78 5.83
CA ASN A 13 -8.72 16.40 4.66
C ASN A 13 -7.40 15.73 4.22
N ASN A 14 -6.65 15.13 5.14
CA ASN A 14 -5.42 14.41 4.79
C ASN A 14 -5.71 12.97 4.32
N SER A 15 -6.77 12.35 4.86
CA SER A 15 -7.18 10.99 4.47
C SER A 15 -7.62 10.90 3.01
N LEU A 16 -8.44 11.85 2.52
CA LEU A 16 -9.00 11.81 1.17
C LEU A 16 -7.94 11.95 0.06
N HIS A 17 -6.94 12.80 0.25
CA HIS A 17 -5.87 12.99 -0.75
C HIS A 17 -4.96 11.76 -0.83
N VAL A 18 -4.69 11.15 0.32
CA VAL A 18 -3.88 9.94 0.39
C VAL A 18 -4.67 8.75 -0.14
N ASP A 19 -5.98 8.66 0.12
CA ASP A 19 -6.87 7.66 -0.49
C ASP A 19 -6.86 7.75 -2.03
N LEU A 20 -6.73 8.96 -2.60
CA LEU A 20 -6.58 9.15 -4.04
C LEU A 20 -5.24 8.63 -4.56
N GLU A 21 -4.13 8.93 -3.88
CA GLU A 21 -2.81 8.46 -4.28
C GLU A 21 -2.65 6.95 -4.09
N TYR A 22 -3.25 6.36 -3.04
CA TYR A 22 -3.43 4.92 -2.89
C TYR A 22 -4.23 4.33 -4.05
N THR A 23 -5.33 4.97 -4.43
CA THR A 23 -6.18 4.50 -5.54
C THR A 23 -5.40 4.50 -6.85
N ARG A 24 -4.64 5.57 -7.12
CA ARG A 24 -3.80 5.69 -8.33
C ARG A 24 -2.64 4.71 -8.34
N PHE A 25 -1.95 4.53 -7.21
CA PHE A 25 -0.93 3.51 -7.05
C PHE A 25 -1.49 2.11 -7.32
N ARG A 26 -2.64 1.80 -6.70
CA ARG A 26 -3.34 0.53 -6.91
C ARG A 26 -3.68 0.32 -8.38
N GLU A 27 -4.25 1.32 -9.05
CA GLU A 27 -4.58 1.23 -10.48
C GLU A 27 -3.35 1.02 -11.36
N LEU A 28 -2.21 1.67 -11.04
CA LEU A 28 -0.98 1.47 -11.77
C LEU A 28 -0.48 0.03 -11.63
N VAL A 29 -0.40 -0.47 -10.40
CA VAL A 29 0.04 -1.84 -10.11
C VAL A 29 -0.90 -2.84 -10.78
N ASP A 30 -2.20 -2.64 -10.67
CA ASP A 30 -3.26 -3.45 -11.27
C ASP A 30 -3.17 -3.53 -12.80
N ARG A 31 -3.04 -2.38 -13.47
CA ARG A 31 -2.83 -2.32 -14.93
C ARG A 31 -1.56 -3.07 -15.32
N THR A 32 -0.49 -2.92 -14.54
CA THR A 32 0.79 -3.56 -14.82
C THR A 32 0.71 -5.08 -14.67
N LEU A 33 0.10 -5.57 -13.58
CA LEU A 33 -0.01 -7.01 -13.31
C LEU A 33 -0.94 -7.71 -14.30
N ARG A 34 -2.01 -7.04 -14.77
CA ARG A 34 -2.87 -7.57 -15.84
C ARG A 34 -2.09 -7.89 -17.12
N GLN A 35 -1.18 -7.01 -17.52
CA GLN A 35 -0.36 -7.20 -18.73
C GLN A 35 0.60 -8.40 -18.61
N GLN A 36 0.86 -8.88 -17.40
CA GLN A 36 1.86 -9.91 -17.13
C GLN A 36 1.27 -11.31 -16.92
N HIS A 37 -0.06 -11.48 -16.98
CA HIS A 37 -0.76 -12.77 -16.86
C HIS A 37 -0.33 -13.66 -15.67
N ARG A 38 0.16 -13.09 -14.55
CA ARG A 38 0.63 -13.86 -13.40
C ARG A 38 -0.52 -14.34 -12.51
N TYR A 39 -0.43 -15.57 -12.00
CA TYR A 39 -1.34 -16.22 -11.03
C TYR A 39 -1.71 -15.34 -9.83
N SER A 40 -0.83 -14.43 -9.43
CA SER A 40 -1.05 -13.41 -8.39
C SER A 40 -2.27 -12.49 -8.66
N TYR A 41 -2.69 -12.32 -9.92
CA TYR A 41 -3.86 -11.49 -10.26
C TYR A 41 -5.18 -12.05 -9.70
N GLN A 42 -5.32 -13.38 -9.55
CA GLN A 42 -6.52 -13.97 -8.95
C GLN A 42 -6.57 -13.70 -7.44
N GLU A 43 -5.41 -13.80 -6.77
CA GLU A 43 -5.27 -13.43 -5.36
C GLU A 43 -5.54 -11.94 -5.17
N TYR A 44 -4.98 -11.08 -6.03
CA TYR A 44 -5.27 -9.65 -6.13
C TYR A 44 -6.77 -9.36 -6.31
N LEU A 45 -7.46 -10.03 -7.24
CA LEU A 45 -8.89 -9.84 -7.47
C LEU A 45 -9.70 -10.26 -6.24
N SER A 46 -9.28 -11.25 -5.47
CA SER A 46 -9.99 -11.63 -4.24
C SER A 46 -9.91 -10.51 -3.17
N ILE A 47 -8.72 -9.91 -3.01
CA ILE A 47 -8.47 -8.79 -2.09
C ILE A 47 -9.25 -7.56 -2.54
N ILE A 48 -9.14 -7.20 -3.83
CA ILE A 48 -9.77 -6.02 -4.38
C ILE A 48 -11.27 -6.18 -4.57
N ARG A 49 -11.81 -7.38 -4.81
CA ARG A 49 -13.27 -7.59 -4.84
C ARG A 49 -13.89 -7.37 -3.46
N ASN A 50 -13.19 -7.79 -2.41
CA ASN A 50 -13.59 -7.52 -1.03
C ASN A 50 -13.43 -6.03 -0.66
N ALA A 51 -12.37 -5.37 -1.15
CA ALA A 51 -12.15 -3.95 -0.95
C ALA A 51 -13.10 -3.05 -1.77
N LYS A 52 -13.33 -3.33 -3.06
CA LYS A 52 -14.21 -2.55 -3.97
C LYS A 52 -15.67 -2.55 -3.55
N LYS A 53 -16.15 -3.61 -2.88
CA LYS A 53 -17.50 -3.62 -2.31
C LYS A 53 -17.68 -2.57 -1.21
N ARG A 54 -16.59 -2.07 -0.61
CA ARG A 54 -16.67 -1.19 0.55
C ARG A 54 -15.67 -0.03 0.40
N VAL A 55 -16.19 1.13 0.01
CA VAL A 55 -15.48 2.33 -0.51
C VAL A 55 -14.53 3.03 0.50
N SER A 56 -14.23 2.42 1.64
CA SER A 56 -13.16 2.89 2.51
C SER A 56 -12.51 1.71 3.21
N ALA A 57 -11.37 1.94 3.84
CA ALA A 57 -10.67 0.96 4.65
C ALA A 57 -11.51 0.43 5.84
N VAL A 58 -12.49 1.22 6.33
CA VAL A 58 -13.58 0.80 7.26
C VAL A 58 -14.42 -0.33 6.64
N GLY A 59 -14.46 -0.37 5.32
CA GLY A 59 -15.10 -1.38 4.51
C GLY A 59 -14.47 -2.77 4.54
N LEU A 60 -13.20 -2.94 4.87
CA LEU A 60 -12.63 -4.30 5.01
C LEU A 60 -12.88 -4.89 6.40
N GLY A 61 -13.43 -4.10 7.35
CA GLY A 61 -13.58 -4.48 8.75
C GLY A 61 -12.23 -4.57 9.49
N LEU A 62 -11.15 -4.06 8.90
CA LEU A 62 -9.84 -4.02 9.53
C LEU A 62 -9.74 -2.81 10.46
N PRO A 63 -9.19 -2.97 11.67
CA PRO A 63 -8.98 -1.87 12.60
C PRO A 63 -8.01 -0.82 12.03
N ASP A 64 -8.40 0.45 12.14
CA ASP A 64 -7.56 1.61 11.86
C ASP A 64 -6.73 1.95 13.09
N VAL A 65 -5.65 1.18 13.28
CA VAL A 65 -4.78 1.27 14.45
C VAL A 65 -3.31 1.26 13.99
N PRO A 66 -2.38 1.90 14.73
CA PRO A 66 -0.99 2.05 14.31
C PRO A 66 -0.17 0.75 14.37
N GLU A 67 -0.71 -0.30 14.97
CA GLU A 67 -0.11 -1.61 15.03
C GLU A 67 0.04 -2.22 13.64
N HIS A 68 1.11 -2.97 13.49
CA HIS A 68 1.41 -3.71 12.28
C HIS A 68 2.03 -5.05 12.63
N SER A 69 1.86 -6.01 11.73
CA SER A 69 2.36 -7.37 11.89
C SER A 69 3.84 -7.43 11.54
N GLU A 70 4.69 -7.89 12.45
CA GLU A 70 6.15 -8.04 12.23
C GLU A 70 6.49 -8.86 10.98
N ASN A 71 5.68 -9.88 10.67
CA ASN A 71 5.83 -10.70 9.47
C ASN A 71 5.76 -9.88 8.17
N ILE A 72 4.98 -8.80 8.14
CA ILE A 72 4.90 -7.90 6.98
C ILE A 72 6.21 -7.15 6.78
N LEU A 73 6.77 -6.61 7.86
CA LEU A 73 8.07 -5.94 7.81
C LEU A 73 9.19 -6.92 7.44
N TYR A 74 9.10 -8.17 7.89
CA TYR A 74 10.04 -9.22 7.49
C TYR A 74 10.01 -9.47 5.97
N CYS A 75 8.82 -9.65 5.39
CA CYS A 75 8.66 -9.81 3.93
C CYS A 75 9.19 -8.61 3.15
N LEU A 76 8.86 -7.38 3.59
CA LEU A 76 9.33 -6.16 2.94
C LEU A 76 10.86 -6.04 2.94
N ARG A 77 11.51 -6.36 4.07
CA ARG A 77 12.98 -6.40 4.18
C ARG A 77 13.62 -7.46 3.29
N LYS A 78 12.94 -8.58 3.06
CA LYS A 78 13.37 -9.62 2.13
C LYS A 78 13.04 -9.32 0.65
N ARG A 79 12.50 -8.13 0.37
CA ARG A 79 11.99 -7.74 -0.95
C ARG A 79 10.99 -8.75 -1.51
N GLN A 80 10.17 -9.32 -0.63
CA GLN A 80 9.15 -10.31 -0.94
C GLN A 80 7.75 -9.72 -0.82
N MET A 81 6.82 -10.24 -1.62
CA MET A 81 5.42 -9.89 -1.49
C MET A 81 4.85 -10.42 -0.18
N VAL A 82 4.07 -9.58 0.47
CA VAL A 82 3.34 -9.90 1.69
C VAL A 82 2.10 -10.70 1.33
N SER A 83 1.89 -11.86 1.96
CA SER A 83 0.65 -12.63 1.80
C SER A 83 -0.54 -11.87 2.40
N HIS A 84 -1.71 -11.98 1.81
CA HIS A 84 -2.91 -11.35 2.34
C HIS A 84 -3.36 -11.92 3.69
N SER A 85 -3.12 -13.20 3.95
CA SER A 85 -3.57 -13.88 5.17
C SER A 85 -2.97 -13.31 6.46
N ILE A 86 -1.91 -12.51 6.37
CA ILE A 86 -1.22 -11.94 7.53
C ILE A 86 -1.61 -10.48 7.81
N ALA A 87 -2.42 -9.84 6.97
CA ALA A 87 -2.84 -8.46 7.18
C ALA A 87 -3.97 -8.36 8.21
N LYS A 88 -3.73 -7.66 9.32
CA LYS A 88 -4.68 -7.53 10.45
C LYS A 88 -5.16 -6.11 10.70
N THR A 89 -4.46 -5.10 10.18
CA THR A 89 -4.77 -3.67 10.39
C THR A 89 -4.76 -2.91 9.07
N LEU A 90 -5.18 -1.64 9.09
CA LEU A 90 -5.02 -0.77 7.91
C LEU A 90 -3.57 -0.49 7.59
N THR A 91 -2.71 -0.37 8.60
CA THR A 91 -1.27 -0.25 8.43
C THR A 91 -0.73 -1.47 7.68
N ASP A 92 -1.16 -2.68 8.05
CA ASP A 92 -0.80 -3.92 7.38
C ASP A 92 -1.23 -3.96 5.92
N LEU A 93 -2.47 -3.54 5.63
CA LEU A 93 -2.98 -3.49 4.26
C LEU A 93 -2.16 -2.54 3.38
N LYS A 94 -1.83 -1.34 3.90
CA LYS A 94 -1.02 -0.35 3.20
C LYS A 94 0.39 -0.86 2.91
N LEU A 95 1.02 -1.53 3.88
CA LEU A 95 2.33 -2.16 3.72
C LEU A 95 2.30 -3.35 2.74
N LEU A 96 1.22 -4.14 2.75
CA LEU A 96 1.00 -5.20 1.77
C LEU A 96 0.92 -4.63 0.36
N LEU A 97 0.12 -3.58 0.16
CA LEU A 97 0.00 -2.92 -1.15
C LEU A 97 1.35 -2.40 -1.64
N LEU A 98 2.15 -1.80 -0.76
CA LEU A 98 3.51 -1.38 -1.08
C LEU A 98 4.41 -2.55 -1.50
N SER A 99 4.27 -3.73 -0.87
CA SER A 99 5.07 -4.92 -1.24
C SER A 99 4.85 -5.37 -2.69
N TRP A 100 3.75 -4.99 -3.32
CA TRP A 100 3.45 -5.37 -4.70
C TRP A 100 4.39 -4.74 -5.73
N VAL A 101 5.14 -3.69 -5.36
CA VAL A 101 6.18 -3.16 -6.27
C VAL A 101 7.19 -4.24 -6.67
N TYR A 102 7.44 -5.22 -5.82
CA TYR A 102 8.37 -6.33 -6.08
C TYR A 102 7.89 -7.28 -7.19
N TYR A 103 6.61 -7.22 -7.58
CA TYR A 103 6.07 -8.03 -8.67
C TYR A 103 6.03 -7.31 -10.03
N LEU A 104 6.34 -6.02 -10.05
CA LEU A 104 6.43 -5.27 -11.31
C LEU A 104 7.64 -5.74 -12.11
N ASN A 105 7.51 -5.76 -13.44
CA ASN A 105 8.56 -6.25 -14.34
C ASN A 105 8.90 -5.24 -15.46
N PHE A 106 8.28 -4.06 -15.47
CA PHE A 106 8.53 -3.06 -16.50
C PHE A 106 9.21 -1.82 -15.91
N LYS A 107 10.34 -1.44 -16.50
CA LYS A 107 11.07 -0.20 -16.19
C LYS A 107 10.15 1.02 -16.11
N THR A 108 9.24 1.17 -17.08
CA THR A 108 8.29 2.29 -17.15
C THR A 108 7.40 2.38 -15.91
N SER A 109 7.02 1.25 -15.32
CA SER A 109 6.24 1.23 -14.08
C SER A 109 7.06 1.78 -12.91
N PHE A 110 8.33 1.38 -12.78
CA PHE A 110 9.25 1.88 -11.76
C PHE A 110 9.55 3.37 -11.93
N THR A 111 9.81 3.82 -13.15
CA THR A 111 10.00 5.25 -13.46
C THR A 111 8.77 6.07 -13.08
N LEU A 112 7.57 5.55 -13.31
CA LEU A 112 6.34 6.24 -12.93
C LEU A 112 6.14 6.27 -11.41
N LEU A 113 6.49 5.19 -10.70
CA LEU A 113 6.46 5.15 -9.22
C LEU A 113 7.35 6.25 -8.63
N LEU A 114 8.58 6.39 -9.14
CA LEU A 114 9.52 7.43 -8.73
C LEU A 114 9.00 8.82 -9.06
N ARG A 115 8.61 9.07 -10.33
CA ARG A 115 8.17 10.40 -10.78
C ARG A 115 6.94 10.91 -10.04
N ARG A 116 6.06 10.01 -9.60
CA ARG A 116 4.84 10.36 -8.86
C ARG A 116 5.01 10.35 -7.35
N ASP A 117 6.15 9.88 -6.86
CA ASP A 117 6.49 9.79 -5.44
C ASP A 117 5.47 8.97 -4.62
N TYR A 118 4.91 7.92 -5.23
CA TYR A 118 3.80 7.18 -4.60
C TYR A 118 4.22 6.52 -3.28
N ILE A 119 5.43 5.97 -3.19
CA ILE A 119 5.91 5.27 -1.98
C ILE A 119 5.95 6.23 -0.79
N ASN A 120 6.54 7.42 -0.97
CA ASN A 120 6.67 8.39 0.13
C ASN A 120 5.32 9.01 0.51
N LYS A 121 4.45 9.31 -0.46
CA LYS A 121 3.08 9.77 -0.19
C LYS A 121 2.27 8.77 0.62
N ILE A 122 2.33 7.49 0.25
CA ILE A 122 1.69 6.41 0.99
C ILE A 122 2.31 6.28 2.39
N ALA A 123 3.65 6.29 2.48
CA ALA A 123 4.39 6.18 3.73
C ALA A 123 4.11 7.32 4.71
N SER A 124 3.79 8.52 4.22
CA SER A 124 3.44 9.68 5.06
C SER A 124 2.19 9.46 5.92
N THR A 125 1.39 8.43 5.61
CA THR A 125 0.20 8.06 6.40
C THR A 125 0.37 6.81 7.24
N LEU A 126 1.56 6.23 7.22
CA LEU A 126 1.90 5.13 8.09
C LEU A 126 2.38 5.67 9.45
N PRO A 127 2.23 4.88 10.51
CA PRO A 127 2.81 5.19 11.81
C PRO A 127 4.31 5.47 11.71
N ASN A 128 4.77 6.40 12.54
CA ASN A 128 6.19 6.77 12.63
C ASN A 128 6.98 5.69 13.40
N ALA A 129 7.14 4.52 12.79
CA ALA A 129 7.87 3.38 13.36
C ALA A 129 9.18 3.13 12.61
N LYS A 130 10.24 2.75 13.35
CA LYS A 130 11.57 2.49 12.78
C LYS A 130 11.52 1.43 11.66
N GLY A 131 10.84 0.31 11.90
CA GLY A 131 10.73 -0.77 10.91
C GLY A 131 10.00 -0.35 9.63
N ILE A 132 9.01 0.54 9.73
CA ILE A 132 8.31 1.10 8.57
C ILE A 132 9.25 2.00 7.76
N LYS A 133 10.04 2.86 8.42
CA LYS A 133 11.02 3.71 7.73
C LYS A 133 12.06 2.89 6.98
N GLU A 134 12.57 1.84 7.60
CA GLU A 134 13.53 0.91 6.98
C GLU A 134 12.93 0.21 5.77
N ALA A 135 11.68 -0.26 5.88
CA ALA A 135 10.97 -0.88 4.76
C ALA A 135 10.74 0.10 3.60
N VAL A 136 10.35 1.35 3.90
CA VAL A 136 10.15 2.41 2.90
C VAL A 136 11.47 2.76 2.20
N ALA A 137 12.57 2.85 2.95
CA ALA A 137 13.89 3.07 2.37
C ALA A 137 14.27 1.93 1.40
N SER A 138 14.08 0.68 1.81
CA SER A 138 14.33 -0.50 0.96
C SER A 138 13.45 -0.51 -0.31
N LEU A 139 12.19 -0.07 -0.21
CA LEU A 139 11.30 0.04 -1.37
C LEU A 139 11.80 1.10 -2.35
N ASN A 140 12.18 2.27 -1.85
CA ASN A 140 12.71 3.37 -2.66
C ASN A 140 14.02 2.99 -3.37
N GLU A 141 14.91 2.28 -2.68
CA GLU A 141 16.14 1.74 -3.27
C GLU A 141 15.82 0.76 -4.40
N PHE A 142 14.93 -0.21 -4.16
CA PHE A 142 14.52 -1.20 -5.17
C PHE A 142 13.93 -0.56 -6.43
N ILE A 143 13.00 0.39 -6.29
CA ILE A 143 12.40 1.04 -7.47
C ILE A 143 13.43 1.92 -8.21
N ALA A 144 14.41 2.50 -7.51
CA ALA A 144 15.48 3.28 -8.12
C ALA A 144 16.48 2.41 -8.90
N GLU A 145 16.81 1.23 -8.39
CA GLU A 145 17.58 0.21 -9.13
C GLU A 145 16.84 -0.20 -10.41
N LYS A 146 15.56 -0.60 -10.28
CA LYS A 146 14.76 -1.11 -11.39
C LYS A 146 14.36 -0.07 -12.43
N ALA A 147 14.37 1.22 -12.10
CA ALA A 147 14.15 2.29 -13.06
C ALA A 147 15.40 2.57 -13.94
N LYS A 148 16.58 2.05 -13.57
CA LYS A 148 17.83 2.23 -14.32
C LYS A 148 18.11 1.10 -15.30
N GLU A 149 17.77 -0.15 -14.93
CA GLU A 149 17.78 -1.35 -15.80
C GLU A 149 17.01 -1.08 -17.11
#